data_AF-A0A3C0KGF5-F1
#
_entry.id   AF-A0A3C0KGF5-F1
#
_cell.length_a   1.000
_cell.length_b   1.000
_cell.length_c   1.000
_cell.angle_alpha   90.00
_cell.angle_beta   90.00
_cell.angle_gamma   90.00
#
_symmetry.space_group_name_H-M   'P 1'
#
loop_
_entity.id
_entity.type
_entity.pdbx_description
1 polymer ?
#
loop_
_entity_poly.entity_id
_entity_poly.type
_entity_poly.pdbx_seq_one_letter_code
_entity_poly.pdbx_strand_id
1 'polypeptide(L)'
;MQRRTFVAAATLATGLSLAAGAQAQAKWDLPSAYPAFNFHSQNIAQFAKDVEAATGGALKITAHPGASLFKAPEIKRAVQGGQAQAGEFFMVSFQNEWPLFGLDGLPFLVNSYDEAFKLYQA
;
A
#
# COMPACT_ATOMS: atom_id res chain seq x y z
N MET A 1 -7.82 61.82 -1.83
CA MET A 1 -6.72 60.87 -2.11
C MET A 1 -6.61 59.70 -1.12
N GLN A 2 -7.21 59.79 0.08
CA GLN A 2 -7.16 58.76 1.14
C GLN A 2 -8.03 57.50 0.92
N ARG A 3 -9.00 57.51 -0.01
CA ARG A 3 -9.90 56.35 -0.27
C ARG A 3 -9.28 55.25 -1.14
N ARG A 4 -8.21 55.55 -1.88
CA ARG A 4 -7.54 54.61 -2.79
C ARG A 4 -6.50 53.74 -2.08
N THR A 5 -6.00 54.19 -0.94
CA THR A 5 -5.00 53.48 -0.12
C THR A 5 -5.60 52.33 0.70
N PHE A 6 -6.87 52.41 1.11
CA PHE A 6 -7.51 51.34 1.89
C PHE A 6 -7.87 50.09 1.08
N VAL A 7 -8.11 50.23 -0.23
CA VAL A 7 -8.44 49.09 -1.10
C VAL A 7 -7.19 48.25 -1.41
N ALA A 8 -6.00 48.86 -1.47
CA ALA A 8 -4.75 48.17 -1.76
C ALA A 8 -4.20 47.35 -0.58
N ALA A 9 -4.57 47.70 0.66
CA ALA A 9 -4.15 46.97 1.87
C ALA A 9 -4.98 45.70 2.13
N ALA A 10 -6.24 45.67 1.67
CA ALA A 10 -7.14 44.53 1.87
C ALA A 10 -6.84 43.36 0.89
N THR A 11 -6.21 43.62 -0.25
CA THR A 11 -5.88 42.59 -1.24
C THR A 11 -4.57 41.85 -0.97
N LEU A 12 -3.68 42.36 -0.10
CA LEU A 12 -2.47 41.63 0.30
C LEU A 12 -2.69 40.64 1.45
N ALA A 13 -3.74 40.82 2.25
CA ALA A 13 -4.00 39.96 3.41
C ALA A 13 -4.61 38.59 3.05
N THR A 14 -5.23 38.46 1.88
CA THR A 14 -5.85 37.20 1.40
C THR A 14 -4.88 36.28 0.64
N GLY A 15 -3.66 36.73 0.33
CA GLY A 15 -2.67 35.93 -0.39
C GLY A 15 -1.77 35.04 0.48
N LEU A 16 -1.60 35.36 1.77
CA LEU A 16 -0.67 34.64 2.66
C LEU A 16 -1.26 33.38 3.32
N SER A 17 -2.57 33.16 3.25
CA SER A 17 -3.23 31.97 3.83
C SER A 17 -3.23 30.74 2.92
N LEU A 18 -2.79 30.87 1.66
CA LEU A 18 -2.74 29.76 0.69
C LEU A 18 -1.42 28.97 0.72
N ALA A 19 -0.44 29.38 1.54
CA ALA A 19 0.87 28.72 1.63
C ALA A 19 0.91 27.55 2.63
N ALA A 20 -0.15 27.31 3.40
CA ALA A 20 -0.32 26.04 4.10
C ALA A 20 -0.81 25.01 3.08
N GLY A 21 0.13 24.42 2.32
CA GLY A 21 -0.17 23.35 1.39
C GLY A 21 -0.93 22.24 2.14
N ALA A 22 -2.20 22.04 1.79
CA ALA A 22 -2.95 20.89 2.24
C ALA A 22 -2.21 19.64 1.71
N GLN A 23 -1.48 18.94 2.57
CA GLN A 23 -0.93 17.65 2.21
C GLN A 23 -2.12 16.69 2.05
N ALA A 24 -2.50 16.42 0.80
CA ALA A 24 -3.51 15.42 0.51
C ALA A 24 -3.00 14.07 1.00
N GLN A 25 -3.70 13.49 1.98
CA GLN A 25 -3.41 12.12 2.44
C GLN A 25 -3.63 11.15 1.28
N ALA A 26 -2.55 10.49 0.86
CA ALA A 26 -2.63 9.40 -0.09
C ALA A 26 -3.37 8.22 0.57
N LYS A 27 -4.34 7.65 -0.13
CA LYS A 27 -5.12 6.50 0.35
C LYS A 27 -4.92 5.35 -0.60
N TRP A 28 -4.46 4.23 -0.07
CA TRP A 28 -4.25 3.00 -0.83
C TRP A 28 -5.18 1.90 -0.33
N ASP A 29 -5.68 1.10 -1.26
CA ASP A 29 -6.37 -0.15 -0.97
C ASP A 29 -5.42 -1.33 -1.20
N LEU A 30 -5.37 -2.25 -0.23
CA LEU A 30 -4.51 -3.44 -0.25
C LEU A 30 -5.37 -4.70 0.00
N PRO A 31 -5.80 -5.41 -1.06
CA PRO A 31 -6.48 -6.70 -0.94
C PRO A 31 -5.50 -7.82 -0.52
N SER A 32 -6.00 -8.72 0.33
CA SER A 32 -5.33 -9.97 0.72
C SER A 32 -6.32 -11.13 0.75
N ALA A 33 -5.83 -12.32 0.43
CA ALA A 33 -6.66 -13.51 0.28
C ALA A 33 -7.06 -14.14 1.62
N TYR A 34 -6.19 -14.07 2.64
CA TYR A 34 -6.39 -14.80 3.89
C TYR A 34 -7.43 -14.14 4.79
N PRO A 35 -8.21 -14.91 5.58
CA PRO A 35 -9.13 -14.36 6.58
C PRO A 35 -8.43 -13.43 7.57
N ALA A 36 -9.16 -12.48 8.16
CA ALA A 36 -8.59 -11.47 9.06
C ALA A 36 -7.82 -12.05 10.27
N PHE A 37 -8.20 -13.24 10.76
CA PHE A 37 -7.53 -13.89 11.89
C PHE A 37 -6.22 -14.60 11.51
N ASN A 38 -5.91 -14.77 10.22
CA ASN A 38 -4.67 -15.39 9.78
C ASN A 38 -3.47 -14.44 9.98
N PHE A 39 -2.30 -14.97 10.32
CA PHE A 39 -1.13 -14.17 10.62
C PHE A 39 -0.64 -13.31 9.43
N HIS A 40 -0.83 -13.74 8.18
CA HIS A 40 -0.52 -12.91 7.00
C HIS A 40 -1.36 -11.61 7.00
N SER A 41 -2.67 -11.72 7.23
CA SER A 41 -3.57 -10.58 7.32
C SER A 41 -3.27 -9.69 8.53
N GLN A 42 -2.89 -10.27 9.66
CA GLN A 42 -2.46 -9.51 10.84
C GLN A 42 -1.17 -8.73 10.57
N ASN A 43 -0.19 -9.34 9.89
CA ASN A 43 1.06 -8.69 9.50
C ASN A 43 0.81 -7.54 8.52
N ILE A 44 -0.12 -7.70 7.57
CA ILE A 44 -0.52 -6.63 6.65
C ILE A 44 -1.19 -5.46 7.39
N ALA A 45 -2.06 -5.76 8.37
CA ALA A 45 -2.66 -4.73 9.21
C ALA A 45 -1.62 -3.98 10.05
N GLN A 46 -0.59 -4.67 10.53
CA GLN A 46 0.55 -4.05 11.22
C GLN A 46 1.36 -3.17 10.26
N PHE A 47 1.71 -3.69 9.09
CA PHE A 47 2.38 -2.94 8.02
C PHE A 47 1.65 -1.64 7.67
N ALA A 48 0.31 -1.69 7.52
CA ALA A 48 -0.48 -0.50 7.23
C ALA A 48 -0.37 0.58 8.33
N LYS A 49 -0.37 0.18 9.61
CA LYS A 49 -0.17 1.08 10.75
C LYS A 49 1.24 1.67 10.78
N ASP A 50 2.25 0.82 10.53
CA ASP A 50 3.65 1.23 10.54
C ASP A 50 3.92 2.24 9.42
N VAL A 51 3.32 2.07 8.24
CA VAL A 51 3.38 3.03 7.14
C VAL A 51 2.69 4.35 7.50
N GLU A 52 1.50 4.31 8.09
CA GLU A 52 0.80 5.53 8.52
C GLU A 52 1.66 6.30 9.54
N ALA A 53 2.25 5.61 10.52
CA ALA A 53 3.14 6.22 11.51
C ALA A 53 4.43 6.78 10.88
N ALA A 54 5.12 5.99 10.05
CA ALA A 54 6.38 6.37 9.41
C ALA A 54 6.23 7.56 8.44
N THR A 55 5.03 7.73 7.87
CA THR A 55 4.72 8.83 6.95
C THR A 55 4.05 10.02 7.61
N GLY A 56 3.87 10.01 8.94
CA GLY A 56 3.13 11.06 9.65
C GLY A 56 1.69 11.21 9.15
N GLY A 57 1.08 10.12 8.68
CA GLY A 57 -0.27 10.09 8.12
C GLY A 57 -0.37 10.48 6.65
N ALA A 58 0.74 10.82 5.98
CA ALA A 58 0.72 11.20 4.56
C ALA A 58 0.28 10.04 3.64
N LEU A 59 0.53 8.78 4.04
CA LEU A 59 -0.01 7.59 3.39
C LEU A 59 -0.82 6.75 4.37
N LYS A 60 -2.07 6.48 4.01
CA LYS A 60 -2.95 5.56 4.72
C LYS A 60 -3.32 4.37 3.84
N ILE A 61 -3.00 3.17 4.32
CA ILE A 61 -3.30 1.91 3.64
C ILE A 61 -4.51 1.27 4.32
N THR A 62 -5.54 0.95 3.55
CA THR A 62 -6.69 0.16 3.99
C THR A 62 -6.49 -1.28 3.54
N ALA A 63 -6.29 -2.19 4.51
CA ALA A 63 -6.19 -3.62 4.23
C ALA A 63 -7.58 -4.26 4.08
N HIS A 64 -7.75 -5.08 3.04
CA HIS A 64 -8.99 -5.79 2.72
C HIS A 64 -8.75 -7.31 2.76
N PRO A 65 -8.76 -7.93 3.96
CA PRO A 65 -8.52 -9.35 4.11
C PRO A 65 -9.72 -10.20 3.67
N GLY A 66 -9.49 -11.51 3.54
CA GLY A 66 -10.55 -12.49 3.28
C GLY A 66 -11.12 -12.40 1.88
N ALA A 67 -10.32 -11.91 0.92
CA ALA A 67 -10.75 -11.73 -0.47
C ALA A 67 -12.07 -10.91 -0.58
N SER A 68 -12.20 -9.88 0.27
CA SER A 68 -13.38 -9.02 0.36
C SER A 68 -13.45 -7.99 -0.78
N LEU A 69 -12.28 -7.53 -1.26
CA LEU A 69 -12.18 -6.59 -2.38
C LEU A 69 -11.92 -7.30 -3.72
N PHE A 70 -10.94 -8.20 -3.77
CA PHE A 70 -10.60 -9.02 -4.95
C PHE A 70 -10.38 -10.48 -4.53
N LYS A 71 -10.71 -11.45 -5.40
CA LYS A 71 -10.39 -12.86 -5.17
C LYS A 71 -8.90 -13.12 -5.40
N ALA A 72 -8.36 -14.16 -4.75
CA ALA A 72 -6.92 -14.42 -4.74
C ALA A 72 -6.25 -14.42 -6.13
N PRO A 73 -6.82 -15.06 -7.18
CA PRO A 73 -6.24 -15.03 -8.52
C PRO A 73 -6.28 -13.66 -9.21
N GLU A 74 -7.14 -12.75 -8.74
CA GLU A 74 -7.39 -11.44 -9.36
C GLU A 74 -6.44 -10.37 -8.81
N ILE A 75 -5.95 -10.52 -7.56
CA ILE A 75 -5.18 -9.48 -6.84
C ILE A 75 -3.97 -9.01 -7.65
N LYS A 76 -3.15 -9.94 -8.17
CA LYS A 76 -1.97 -9.58 -8.98
C LYS A 76 -2.37 -8.72 -10.19
N ARG A 77 -3.46 -9.07 -10.88
CA ARG A 77 -3.91 -8.34 -12.06
C ARG A 77 -4.54 -6.99 -11.70
N ALA A 78 -5.28 -6.91 -10.60
CA ALA A 78 -5.84 -5.67 -10.08
C ALA A 78 -4.74 -4.63 -9.76
N VAL A 79 -3.64 -5.08 -9.16
CA VAL A 79 -2.46 -4.22 -8.91
C VAL A 79 -1.78 -3.80 -10.20
N GLN A 80 -1.50 -4.75 -11.11
CA GLN A 80 -0.90 -4.44 -12.41
C GLN A 80 -1.74 -3.46 -13.25
N GLY A 81 -3.06 -3.53 -13.13
CA GLY A 81 -4.00 -2.65 -13.83
C GLY A 81 -4.28 -1.33 -13.12
N GLY A 82 -3.69 -1.09 -11.93
CA GLY A 82 -3.88 0.14 -11.15
C GLY A 82 -5.25 0.25 -10.46
N GLN A 83 -6.01 -0.84 -10.36
CA GLN A 83 -7.29 -0.87 -9.64
C GLN A 83 -7.10 -0.87 -8.11
N ALA A 84 -6.00 -1.46 -7.65
CA ALA A 84 -5.50 -1.36 -6.27
C ALA A 84 -4.03 -0.91 -6.30
N GLN A 85 -3.61 -0.09 -5.34
CA GLN A 85 -2.26 0.49 -5.34
C GLN A 85 -1.20 -0.49 -4.80
N ALA A 86 -1.63 -1.46 -3.99
CA ALA A 86 -0.82 -2.55 -3.48
C ALA A 86 -1.69 -3.81 -3.37
N GLY A 87 -1.10 -4.97 -3.09
CA GLY A 87 -1.84 -6.20 -2.86
C GLY A 87 -0.92 -7.34 -2.42
N GLU A 88 -1.49 -8.30 -1.71
CA GLU A 88 -0.80 -9.54 -1.35
C GLU A 88 -1.28 -10.68 -2.25
N PHE A 89 -0.34 -11.42 -2.83
CA PHE A 89 -0.64 -12.60 -3.63
C PHE A 89 0.38 -13.72 -3.37
N PHE A 90 -0.05 -14.96 -3.59
CA PHE A 90 0.79 -16.14 -3.41
C PHE A 90 1.53 -16.48 -4.70
N MET A 91 2.86 -16.34 -4.70
CA MET A 91 3.69 -16.36 -5.92
C MET A 91 3.52 -17.67 -6.72
N VAL A 92 3.61 -18.82 -6.06
CA VAL A 92 3.52 -20.15 -6.70
C VAL A 92 2.25 -20.36 -7.54
N SER A 93 1.15 -19.66 -7.24
CA SER A 93 -0.08 -19.69 -8.06
C SER A 93 0.10 -19.12 -9.47
N PHE A 94 1.18 -18.36 -9.71
CA PHE A 94 1.48 -17.70 -10.98
C PHE A 94 2.77 -18.22 -11.63
N GLN A 95 3.28 -19.38 -11.23
CA GLN A 95 4.48 -20.01 -11.83
C GLN A 95 4.34 -20.27 -13.35
N ASN A 96 3.11 -20.44 -13.85
CA ASN A 96 2.84 -20.58 -15.28
C ASN A 96 3.14 -19.29 -16.07
N GLU A 97 3.07 -18.12 -15.42
CA GLU A 97 3.43 -16.84 -16.02
C GLU A 97 4.93 -16.58 -15.92
N TRP A 98 5.54 -16.94 -14.80
CA TRP A 98 6.99 -16.83 -14.61
C TRP A 98 7.50 -17.98 -13.71
N PRO A 99 8.31 -18.91 -14.24
CA PRO A 99 8.72 -20.11 -13.49
C PRO A 99 9.42 -19.84 -12.15
N LEU A 100 10.11 -18.70 -12.01
CA LEU A 100 10.77 -18.32 -10.76
C LEU A 100 9.79 -18.14 -9.59
N PHE A 101 8.52 -17.85 -9.86
CA PHE A 101 7.50 -17.80 -8.81
C PHE A 101 7.20 -19.17 -8.18
N GLY A 102 7.65 -20.28 -8.77
CA GLY A 102 7.49 -21.61 -8.20
C GLY A 102 8.63 -22.08 -7.29
N LEU A 103 9.68 -21.27 -7.11
CA LEU A 103 10.87 -21.68 -6.34
C LEU A 103 10.56 -22.04 -4.89
N ASP A 104 9.66 -21.30 -4.25
CA ASP A 104 9.21 -21.52 -2.87
C ASP A 104 8.26 -22.73 -2.72
N GLY A 105 7.81 -23.31 -3.82
CA GLY A 105 6.93 -24.49 -3.88
C GLY A 105 7.65 -25.80 -4.15
N LEU A 106 8.98 -25.79 -4.33
CA LEU A 106 9.75 -27.00 -4.66
C LEU A 106 9.86 -27.95 -3.44
N PRO A 107 9.36 -29.20 -3.55
CA PRO A 107 9.43 -30.15 -2.44
C PRO A 107 10.88 -30.43 -2.02
N PHE A 108 11.12 -30.45 -0.70
CA PHE A 108 12.41 -30.79 -0.06
C PHE A 108 13.59 -29.84 -0.34
N LEU A 109 13.39 -28.73 -1.07
CA LEU A 109 14.44 -27.75 -1.35
C LEU A 109 14.85 -26.97 -0.08
N VAL A 110 13.86 -26.61 0.74
CA VAL A 110 14.00 -25.82 1.96
C VAL A 110 13.25 -26.54 3.08
N ASN A 111 13.91 -26.73 4.23
CA ASN A 111 13.34 -27.46 5.37
C ASN A 111 13.31 -26.65 6.67
N SER A 112 13.65 -25.35 6.63
CA SER A 112 13.57 -24.44 7.78
C SER A 112 13.32 -22.99 7.34
N TYR A 113 12.89 -22.14 8.27
CA TYR A 113 12.73 -20.69 8.02
C TYR A 113 14.06 -20.02 7.62
N ASP A 114 15.18 -20.42 8.23
CA ASP A 114 16.50 -19.86 7.91
C ASP A 114 16.93 -20.22 6.48
N GLU A 115 16.67 -21.46 6.05
CA GLU A 115 16.89 -21.87 4.66
C GLU A 115 15.93 -21.16 3.70
N ALA A 116 14.67 -20.95 4.08
CA ALA A 116 13.70 -20.22 3.28
C ALA A 116 14.16 -18.77 3.03
N PHE A 117 14.67 -18.12 4.09
CA PHE A 117 15.18 -16.76 3.99
C PHE A 117 16.46 -16.68 3.15
N LYS A 118 17.36 -17.67 3.27
CA LYS A 118 18.53 -17.78 2.38
C LYS A 118 18.12 -17.94 0.91
N LEU A 119 17.11 -18.76 0.63
CA LEU A 119 16.58 -18.93 -0.73
C LEU A 119 15.97 -17.62 -1.25
N TYR A 120 15.24 -16.88 -0.42
CA TYR A 120 14.68 -15.57 -0.79
C TYR A 120 15.74 -14.52 -1.12
N GLN A 121 16.91 -14.58 -0.47
CA GLN A 121 18.01 -13.64 -0.67
C GLN A 121 18.93 -13.96 -1.85
N ALA A 122 18.84 -15.17 -2.41
CA ALA A 122 19.71 -15.65 -3.50
C ALA A 122 19.34 -15.04 -4.85
#